data_AF-A0A939XXM5-F1
#
_entry.id   AF-A0A939XXM5-F1
#
_cell.length_a   1.000
_cell.length_b   1.000
_cell.length_c   1.000
_cell.angle_alpha   90.00
_cell.angle_beta   90.00
_cell.angle_gamma   90.00
#
_symmetry.space_group_name_H-M   'P 1'
#
loop_
_entity.id
_entity.type
_entity.pdbx_description
1 polymer ?
#
loop_
_entity_poly.entity_id
_entity_poly.type
_entity_poly.pdbx_seq_one_letter_code
_entity_poly.pdbx_strand_id
1 'polypeptide(L)'
;MWNIFKFDQETSNDLAAIKKYLIASMNGVVSSNMKHLGYKLNYGVSLPRIKELASRFKKSESLADCLWKSDCREMKIMATLLHPKEVFDKKKALKWALECTNMELAEQFSINIAAEKDFAPELACKLLEEKEVMPRALAYILAAMAEKTTPMAEKEFSILLEKAETDIYSPEAPIYSSVARFLKQASVREKEKTLHFIENIDTKKSPGCAWVCEEVRTYIEYR
;
A
#
# COMPACT_ATOMS: atom_id res chain seq x y z
N MET A 1 -16.16 -20.33 14.42
CA MET A 1 -17.64 -20.21 14.33
C MET A 1 -17.92 -18.83 13.78
N TRP A 2 -18.30 -18.69 12.50
CA TRP A 2 -18.44 -17.40 11.84
C TRP A 2 -19.73 -16.72 12.33
N ASN A 3 -19.60 -15.57 12.98
CA ASN A 3 -20.76 -14.76 13.35
C ASN A 3 -21.51 -14.34 12.08
N ILE A 4 -22.82 -14.62 12.10
CA ILE A 4 -23.77 -14.34 11.02
C ILE A 4 -23.95 -12.82 10.94
N PHE A 5 -23.07 -12.15 10.21
CA PHE A 5 -23.46 -10.92 9.55
C PHE A 5 -24.51 -11.33 8.51
N LYS A 6 -25.76 -10.85 8.67
CA LYS A 6 -26.79 -10.98 7.63
C LYS A 6 -26.38 -10.08 6.47
N PHE A 7 -25.61 -10.61 5.54
CA PHE A 7 -25.39 -9.99 4.24
C PHE A 7 -26.57 -10.33 3.33
N ASP A 8 -26.77 -9.55 2.28
CA ASP A 8 -27.68 -9.96 1.22
C ASP A 8 -27.23 -11.31 0.61
N GLN A 9 -28.19 -11.99 -0.02
CA GLN A 9 -27.95 -13.32 -0.58
C GLN A 9 -26.89 -13.31 -1.68
N GLU A 10 -26.80 -12.21 -2.44
CA GLU A 10 -25.84 -12.03 -3.53
C GLU A 10 -24.40 -12.01 -2.99
N THR A 11 -24.13 -11.16 -2.00
CA THR A 11 -22.84 -11.07 -1.30
C THR A 11 -22.41 -12.41 -0.72
N SER A 12 -23.35 -13.16 -0.15
CA SER A 12 -23.08 -14.49 0.41
C SER A 12 -22.69 -15.50 -0.68
N ASN A 13 -23.39 -15.47 -1.82
CA ASN A 13 -23.10 -16.33 -2.97
C ASN A 13 -21.74 -16.00 -3.59
N ASP A 14 -21.44 -14.71 -3.78
CA ASP A 14 -20.16 -14.24 -4.33
C ASP A 14 -18.99 -14.61 -3.43
N LEU A 15 -19.14 -14.42 -2.11
CA LEU A 15 -18.10 -14.80 -1.15
C LEU A 15 -17.81 -16.31 -1.19
N ALA A 16 -18.85 -17.14 -1.35
CA ALA A 16 -18.71 -18.59 -1.49
C ALA A 16 -18.02 -18.96 -2.82
N ALA A 17 -18.39 -18.30 -3.92
CA ALA A 17 -17.77 -18.50 -5.22
C ALA A 17 -16.29 -18.09 -5.23
N ILE A 18 -15.94 -16.93 -4.67
CA ILE A 18 -14.56 -16.46 -4.51
C ILE A 18 -13.74 -17.51 -3.74
N LYS A 19 -14.23 -17.97 -2.59
CA LYS A 19 -13.57 -19.02 -1.80
C LYS A 19 -13.30 -20.26 -2.63
N LYS A 20 -14.30 -20.75 -3.37
CA LYS A 20 -14.17 -21.92 -4.25
C LYS A 20 -13.10 -21.71 -5.31
N TYR A 21 -13.09 -20.55 -5.98
CA TYR A 21 -12.09 -20.25 -7.02
C TYR A 21 -10.68 -20.11 -6.48
N LEU A 22 -10.51 -19.50 -5.29
CA LEU A 22 -9.21 -19.36 -4.64
C LEU A 22 -8.65 -20.72 -4.22
N ILE A 23 -9.47 -21.58 -3.61
CA ILE A 23 -9.07 -22.95 -3.23
C ILE A 23 -8.70 -23.76 -4.48
N ALA A 24 -9.50 -23.65 -5.55
CA ALA A 24 -9.20 -24.33 -6.82
C ALA A 24 -7.93 -23.79 -7.52
N SER A 25 -7.50 -22.57 -7.20
CA SER A 25 -6.28 -21.95 -7.75
C SER A 25 -5.08 -22.04 -6.79
N MET A 26 -5.20 -22.79 -5.70
CA MET A 26 -4.20 -22.84 -4.62
C MET A 26 -2.87 -23.40 -5.10
N ASN A 27 -1.77 -22.76 -4.68
CA ASN A 27 -0.41 -23.23 -4.90
C ASN A 27 0.33 -23.33 -3.56
N GLY A 28 0.46 -24.56 -3.05
CA GLY A 28 1.05 -24.82 -1.73
C GLY A 28 2.54 -24.48 -1.62
N VAL A 29 3.29 -24.56 -2.72
CA VAL A 29 4.73 -24.20 -2.75
C VAL A 29 4.88 -22.69 -2.59
N VAL A 30 4.14 -21.94 -3.41
CA VAL A 30 4.12 -20.46 -3.32
C VAL A 30 3.62 -20.02 -1.95
N SER A 31 2.55 -20.65 -1.46
CA SER A 31 1.99 -20.34 -0.13
C SER A 31 3.00 -20.54 1.00
N SER A 32 3.76 -21.65 0.96
CA SER A 32 4.80 -21.94 1.94
C SER A 32 5.92 -20.89 1.91
N ASN A 33 6.29 -20.45 0.72
CA ASN A 33 7.32 -19.42 0.55
C ASN A 33 6.84 -18.04 1.02
N MET A 34 5.53 -17.75 1.00
CA MET A 34 4.95 -16.47 1.42
C MET A 34 4.75 -16.32 2.94
N LYS A 35 5.09 -17.34 3.75
CA LYS A 35 4.90 -17.28 5.22
C LYS A 35 5.58 -16.08 5.88
N HIS A 36 6.70 -15.61 5.33
CA HIS A 36 7.45 -14.46 5.84
C HIS A 36 6.72 -13.12 5.65
N LEU A 37 5.66 -13.05 4.83
CA LEU A 37 4.90 -11.82 4.56
C LEU A 37 3.85 -11.49 5.64
N GLY A 38 3.75 -12.30 6.71
CA GLY A 38 2.92 -11.98 7.87
C GLY A 38 1.40 -12.15 7.70
N TYR A 39 0.94 -12.79 6.63
CA TYR A 39 -0.47 -13.17 6.50
C TYR A 39 -0.80 -14.42 7.32
N LYS A 40 -1.94 -14.41 8.02
CA LYS A 40 -2.40 -15.59 8.78
C LYS A 40 -2.85 -16.73 7.87
N LEU A 41 -3.44 -16.40 6.72
CA LEU A 41 -3.83 -17.37 5.69
C LEU A 41 -3.47 -16.83 4.30
N ASN A 42 -2.92 -17.69 3.45
CA ASN A 42 -2.68 -17.40 2.05
C ASN A 42 -2.79 -18.70 1.23
N TYR A 43 -3.38 -18.62 0.05
CA TYR A 43 -3.52 -19.77 -0.87
C TYR A 43 -2.41 -19.83 -1.92
N GLY A 44 -1.45 -18.90 -1.89
CA GLY A 44 -0.35 -18.83 -2.86
C GLY A 44 -0.84 -18.48 -4.27
N VAL A 45 -2.00 -17.85 -4.39
CA VAL A 45 -2.55 -17.43 -5.70
C VAL A 45 -1.80 -16.19 -6.15
N SER A 46 -1.33 -16.20 -7.41
CA SER A 46 -0.57 -15.09 -7.97
C SER A 46 -1.44 -13.83 -8.14
N LEU A 47 -0.82 -12.64 -8.05
CA LEU A 47 -1.52 -11.37 -8.25
C LEU A 47 -2.28 -11.30 -9.59
N PRO A 48 -1.73 -11.74 -10.75
CA PRO A 48 -2.47 -11.76 -12.00
C PRO A 48 -3.74 -12.62 -11.93
N ARG A 49 -3.66 -13.80 -11.30
CA ARG A 49 -4.82 -14.68 -11.12
C ARG A 49 -5.84 -14.07 -10.15
N ILE A 50 -5.41 -13.40 -9.09
CA ILE A 50 -6.32 -12.66 -8.19
C ILE A 50 -7.09 -11.59 -8.97
N LYS A 51 -6.40 -10.79 -9.79
CA LYS A 51 -7.03 -9.75 -10.62
C LYS A 51 -8.03 -10.34 -11.63
N GLU A 52 -7.66 -11.44 -12.27
CA GLU A 52 -8.53 -12.15 -13.22
C GLU A 52 -9.75 -12.80 -12.53
N LEU A 53 -9.61 -13.29 -11.29
CA LEU A 53 -10.76 -13.77 -10.52
C LEU A 53 -11.65 -12.61 -10.08
N ALA A 54 -11.07 -11.49 -9.63
CA ALA A 54 -11.83 -10.32 -9.19
C ALA A 54 -12.66 -9.72 -10.32
N SER A 55 -12.17 -9.70 -11.57
CA SER A 55 -12.91 -9.14 -12.71
C SER A 55 -14.20 -9.91 -13.06
N ARG A 56 -14.41 -11.11 -12.49
CA ARG A 56 -15.63 -11.91 -12.65
C ARG A 56 -16.79 -11.45 -11.76
N PHE A 57 -16.51 -10.58 -10.78
CA PHE A 57 -17.48 -10.12 -9.80
C PHE A 57 -17.79 -8.64 -10.00
N LYS A 58 -19.03 -8.24 -9.72
CA LYS A 58 -19.41 -6.84 -9.71
C LYS A 58 -18.77 -6.16 -8.49
N LYS A 59 -18.34 -4.92 -8.65
CA LYS A 59 -17.89 -4.10 -7.52
C LYS A 59 -19.04 -3.89 -6.54
N SER A 60 -18.76 -4.09 -5.25
CA SER A 60 -19.76 -3.98 -4.18
C SER A 60 -19.07 -3.63 -2.86
N GLU A 61 -19.61 -2.64 -2.14
CA GLU A 61 -19.12 -2.26 -0.81
C GLU A 61 -19.29 -3.41 0.18
N SER A 62 -20.44 -4.08 0.18
CA SER A 62 -20.74 -5.18 1.10
C SER A 62 -19.77 -6.33 0.90
N LEU A 63 -19.55 -6.75 -0.35
CA LEU A 63 -18.61 -7.80 -0.70
C LEU A 63 -17.17 -7.43 -0.34
N ALA A 64 -16.73 -6.23 -0.71
CA ALA A 64 -15.39 -5.76 -0.40
C ALA A 64 -15.14 -5.68 1.12
N ASP A 65 -16.09 -5.19 1.90
CA ASP A 65 -16.00 -5.14 3.36
C ASP A 65 -15.95 -6.55 3.99
N CYS A 66 -16.66 -7.53 3.41
CA CYS A 66 -16.58 -8.93 3.85
C CYS A 66 -15.19 -9.51 3.59
N LEU A 67 -14.68 -9.29 2.38
CA LEU A 67 -13.37 -9.78 1.96
C LEU A 67 -12.24 -9.12 2.78
N TRP A 68 -12.35 -7.82 3.07
CA TRP A 68 -11.36 -7.08 3.84
C TRP A 68 -11.25 -7.57 5.29
N LYS A 69 -12.38 -7.95 5.91
CA LYS A 69 -12.43 -8.56 7.25
C LYS A 69 -11.81 -9.96 7.32
N SER A 70 -11.55 -10.59 6.18
CA SER A 70 -10.87 -11.88 6.12
C SER A 70 -9.40 -11.74 6.51
N ASP A 71 -8.88 -12.76 7.17
CA ASP A 71 -7.44 -12.92 7.45
C ASP A 71 -6.67 -13.53 6.24
N CYS A 72 -7.35 -13.78 5.12
CA CYS A 72 -6.79 -14.33 3.90
C CYS A 72 -6.19 -13.25 3.00
N ARG A 73 -4.91 -13.41 2.63
CA ARG A 73 -4.17 -12.54 1.68
C ARG A 73 -4.97 -12.23 0.43
N GLU A 74 -5.38 -13.26 -0.30
CA GLU A 74 -6.06 -13.12 -1.59
C GLU A 74 -7.35 -12.33 -1.44
N MET A 75 -8.12 -12.57 -0.37
CA MET A 75 -9.37 -11.87 -0.11
C MET A 75 -9.13 -10.39 0.23
N LYS A 76 -8.15 -10.07 1.07
CA LYS A 76 -7.80 -8.66 1.36
C LYS A 76 -7.40 -7.91 0.09
N ILE A 77 -6.61 -8.54 -0.79
CA ILE A 77 -6.26 -7.93 -2.08
C ILE A 77 -7.49 -7.76 -2.97
N MET A 78 -8.35 -8.79 -3.08
CA MET A 78 -9.62 -8.69 -3.84
C MET A 78 -10.54 -7.60 -3.31
N ALA A 79 -10.59 -7.36 -2.00
CA ALA A 79 -11.37 -6.28 -1.42
C ALA A 79 -10.99 -4.90 -2.00
N THR A 80 -9.69 -4.65 -2.18
CA THR A 80 -9.19 -3.39 -2.80
C THR A 80 -9.55 -3.26 -4.28
N LEU A 81 -9.75 -4.38 -4.98
CA LEU A 81 -10.16 -4.41 -6.39
C LEU A 81 -11.68 -4.27 -6.57
N LEU A 82 -12.45 -4.81 -5.62
CA LEU A 82 -13.91 -4.94 -5.70
C LEU A 82 -14.68 -3.83 -4.98
N HIS A 83 -14.02 -3.01 -4.15
CA HIS A 83 -14.71 -1.87 -3.58
C HIS A 83 -14.95 -0.80 -4.68
N PRO A 84 -16.18 -0.26 -4.84
CA PRO A 84 -16.42 0.82 -5.79
C PRO A 84 -15.64 2.07 -5.37
N LYS A 85 -14.93 2.71 -6.32
CA LYS A 85 -14.01 3.83 -6.04
C LYS A 85 -14.79 5.10 -5.70
N GLU A 86 -16.00 5.22 -6.22
CA GLU A 86 -16.88 6.38 -6.16
C GLU A 86 -17.37 6.63 -4.71
N VAL A 87 -17.61 5.54 -3.98
CA VAL A 87 -18.12 5.55 -2.59
C VAL A 87 -17.03 5.22 -1.56
N PHE A 88 -15.78 5.00 -2.00
CA PHE A 88 -14.66 4.79 -1.10
C PHE A 88 -14.22 6.12 -0.46
N ASP A 89 -14.70 6.37 0.74
CA ASP A 89 -14.46 7.60 1.48
C ASP A 89 -13.15 7.60 2.28
N LYS A 90 -12.75 8.78 2.73
CA LYS A 90 -11.53 9.00 3.50
C LYS A 90 -11.53 8.27 4.85
N LYS A 91 -12.68 8.13 5.51
CA LYS A 91 -12.80 7.47 6.82
C LYS A 91 -12.50 5.98 6.68
N LYS A 92 -13.07 5.33 5.65
CA LYS A 92 -12.81 3.94 5.31
C LYS A 92 -11.37 3.76 4.85
N ALA A 93 -10.85 4.67 4.02
CA ALA A 93 -9.47 4.63 3.57
C ALA A 93 -8.47 4.67 4.75
N LEU A 94 -8.67 5.57 5.72
CA LEU A 94 -7.85 5.62 6.93
C LEU A 94 -7.94 4.32 7.73
N LYS A 95 -9.16 3.80 7.93
CA LYS A 95 -9.34 2.51 8.63
C LYS A 95 -8.58 1.37 7.94
N TRP A 96 -8.74 1.24 6.62
CA TRP A 96 -8.07 0.19 5.85
C TRP A 96 -6.54 0.37 5.86
N ALA A 97 -6.05 1.60 5.73
CA ALA A 97 -4.62 1.88 5.80
C ALA A 97 -4.00 1.47 7.14
N LEU A 98 -4.68 1.73 8.26
CA LEU A 98 -4.23 1.31 9.59
C LEU A 98 -4.31 -0.22 9.82
N GLU A 99 -5.14 -0.92 9.04
CA GLU A 99 -5.26 -2.38 9.07
C GLU A 99 -4.29 -3.09 8.09
N CYS A 100 -3.49 -2.34 7.32
CA CYS A 100 -2.44 -2.89 6.48
C CYS A 100 -1.24 -3.36 7.32
N THR A 101 -0.98 -4.67 7.33
CA THR A 101 0.04 -5.27 8.20
C THR A 101 1.36 -5.60 7.49
N ASN A 102 1.46 -5.43 6.18
CA ASN A 102 2.67 -5.70 5.41
C ASN A 102 2.77 -4.81 4.16
N MET A 103 3.97 -4.79 3.57
CA MET A 103 4.30 -3.96 2.41
C MET A 103 3.47 -4.30 1.17
N GLU A 104 3.21 -5.58 0.91
CA GLU A 104 2.42 -5.99 -0.25
C GLU A 104 0.98 -5.45 -0.16
N LEU A 105 0.33 -5.61 1.00
CA LEU A 105 -1.02 -5.12 1.20
C LEU A 105 -1.09 -3.60 1.12
N ALA A 106 -0.08 -2.90 1.67
CA ALA A 106 0.06 -1.44 1.54
C ALA A 106 0.18 -1.00 0.07
N GLU A 107 0.99 -1.69 -0.73
CA GLU A 107 1.10 -1.45 -2.16
C GLU A 107 -0.20 -1.74 -2.91
N GLN A 108 -0.85 -2.88 -2.65
CA GLN A 108 -2.11 -3.25 -3.30
C GLN A 108 -3.24 -2.28 -2.94
N PHE A 109 -3.34 -1.89 -1.67
CA PHE A 109 -4.28 -0.85 -1.23
C PHE A 109 -4.03 0.48 -1.97
N SER A 110 -2.76 0.91 -2.03
CA SER A 110 -2.39 2.17 -2.66
C SER A 110 -2.73 2.18 -4.14
N ILE A 111 -2.30 1.17 -4.90
CA ILE A 111 -2.47 1.13 -6.35
C ILE A 111 -3.91 0.81 -6.80
N ASN A 112 -4.63 -0.03 -6.06
CA ASN A 112 -5.95 -0.49 -6.53
C ASN A 112 -7.06 0.52 -6.22
N ILE A 113 -6.95 1.28 -5.11
CA ILE A 113 -8.07 2.12 -4.67
C ILE A 113 -7.72 3.49 -4.09
N ALA A 114 -6.56 3.65 -3.43
CA ALA A 114 -6.31 4.87 -2.66
C ALA A 114 -5.61 5.99 -3.46
N ALA A 115 -4.62 5.68 -4.30
CA ALA A 115 -3.75 6.69 -4.91
C ALA A 115 -4.44 7.65 -5.89
N GLU A 116 -5.58 7.25 -6.46
CA GLU A 116 -6.37 8.09 -7.37
C GLU A 116 -7.39 8.99 -6.63
N LYS A 117 -7.48 8.89 -5.30
CA LYS A 117 -8.42 9.69 -4.52
C LYS A 117 -7.84 11.07 -4.24
N ASP A 118 -8.64 12.11 -4.37
CA ASP A 118 -8.24 13.50 -4.09
C ASP A 118 -7.70 13.69 -2.65
N PHE A 119 -8.19 12.88 -1.71
CA PHE A 119 -7.74 12.90 -0.31
C PHE A 119 -6.45 12.10 -0.05
N ALA A 120 -5.85 11.46 -1.06
CA ALA A 120 -4.68 10.57 -0.88
C ALA A 120 -3.46 11.28 -0.25
N PRO A 121 -3.08 12.51 -0.66
CA PRO A 121 -1.98 13.23 -0.01
C PRO A 121 -2.27 13.55 1.46
N GLU A 122 -3.51 13.94 1.78
CA GLU A 122 -3.92 14.22 3.15
C GLU A 122 -3.92 12.95 4.01
N LEU A 123 -4.38 11.83 3.45
CA LEU A 123 -4.31 10.52 4.10
C LEU A 123 -2.86 10.11 4.36
N ALA A 124 -1.95 10.31 3.40
CA ALA A 124 -0.53 10.03 3.59
C ALA A 124 0.06 10.86 4.74
N CYS A 125 -0.19 12.18 4.78
CA CYS A 125 0.25 13.03 5.88
C CYS A 125 -0.29 12.54 7.22
N LYS A 126 -1.56 12.14 7.28
CA LYS A 126 -2.16 11.62 8.52
C LYS A 126 -1.47 10.34 9.00
N LEU A 127 -1.11 9.44 8.09
CA LEU A 127 -0.43 8.19 8.41
C LEU A 127 1.02 8.39 8.88
N LEU A 128 1.67 9.51 8.51
CA LEU A 128 3.01 9.86 9.02
C LEU A 128 3.02 10.22 10.51
N GLU A 129 1.86 10.59 11.07
CA GLU A 129 1.71 10.87 12.51
C GLU A 129 1.74 9.60 13.37
N GLU A 130 1.51 8.43 12.75
CA GLU A 130 1.51 7.16 13.45
C GLU A 130 2.93 6.75 13.88
N LYS A 131 3.05 6.11 15.04
CA LYS A 131 4.33 5.64 15.55
C LYS A 131 4.77 4.34 14.88
N GLU A 132 3.80 3.54 14.47
CA GLU A 132 4.03 2.22 13.92
C GLU A 132 4.68 2.27 12.55
N VAL A 133 5.40 1.19 12.23
CA VAL A 133 6.21 1.06 11.00
C VAL A 133 5.34 1.07 9.75
N MET A 134 4.28 0.27 9.75
CA MET A 134 3.48 0.03 8.54
C MET A 134 2.68 1.25 8.07
N PRO A 135 1.98 2.02 8.94
CA PRO A 135 1.32 3.25 8.51
C PRO A 135 2.29 4.27 7.90
N ARG A 136 3.46 4.49 8.50
CA ARG A 136 4.48 5.40 7.95
C ARG A 136 5.03 4.92 6.60
N ALA A 137 5.34 3.64 6.47
CA ALA A 137 5.75 3.06 5.19
C ALA A 137 4.67 3.25 4.12
N LEU A 138 3.41 2.95 4.45
CA LEU A 138 2.25 3.12 3.57
C LEU A 138 2.08 4.57 3.15
N ALA A 139 2.29 5.54 4.04
CA ALA A 139 2.20 6.96 3.75
C ALA A 139 3.08 7.35 2.55
N TYR A 140 4.36 6.97 2.58
CA TYR A 140 5.29 7.26 1.49
C TYR A 140 4.97 6.51 0.20
N ILE A 141 4.52 5.25 0.28
CA ILE A 141 4.06 4.48 -0.89
C ILE A 141 2.88 5.18 -1.56
N LEU A 142 1.87 5.55 -0.77
CA LEU A 142 0.67 6.23 -1.22
C LEU A 142 1.00 7.59 -1.82
N ALA A 143 1.81 8.40 -1.13
CA ALA A 143 2.25 9.71 -1.60
C ALA A 143 2.97 9.62 -2.95
N ALA A 144 3.91 8.68 -3.10
CA ALA A 144 4.64 8.49 -4.35
C ALA A 144 3.71 8.08 -5.51
N MET A 145 2.73 7.22 -5.25
CA MET A 145 1.75 6.81 -6.28
C MET A 145 0.78 7.94 -6.62
N ALA A 146 0.30 8.69 -5.61
CA ALA A 146 -0.61 9.81 -5.80
C ALA A 146 0.07 10.93 -6.61
N GLU A 147 1.29 11.33 -6.24
CA GLU A 147 2.07 12.37 -6.94
C GLU A 147 2.29 12.02 -8.42
N LYS A 148 2.47 10.74 -8.72
CA LYS A 148 2.65 10.27 -10.10
C LYS A 148 1.38 10.43 -10.94
N THR A 149 0.21 10.30 -10.31
CA THR A 149 -1.10 10.40 -10.98
C THR A 149 -1.55 11.86 -11.07
N THR A 150 -1.47 12.59 -9.97
CA THR A 150 -1.88 14.00 -9.86
C THR A 150 -0.95 14.68 -8.87
N PRO A 151 -0.20 15.73 -9.27
CA PRO A 151 0.69 16.45 -8.36
C PRO A 151 -0.05 16.95 -7.13
N MET A 152 0.46 16.61 -5.95
CA MET A 152 -0.09 17.06 -4.68
C MET A 152 0.24 18.53 -4.41
N ALA A 153 -0.58 19.18 -3.60
CA ALA A 153 -0.31 20.54 -3.20
C ALA A 153 1.00 20.65 -2.39
N GLU A 154 1.63 21.83 -2.47
CA GLU A 154 2.96 22.07 -1.88
C GLU A 154 3.00 21.82 -0.37
N LYS A 155 1.88 22.06 0.32
CA LYS A 155 1.74 21.84 1.76
C LYS A 155 1.98 20.36 2.11
N GLU A 156 1.25 19.43 1.50
CA GLU A 156 1.37 18.00 1.76
C GLU A 156 2.74 17.48 1.31
N PHE A 157 3.24 17.95 0.16
CA PHE A 157 4.56 17.60 -0.34
C PHE A 157 5.68 17.99 0.64
N SER A 158 5.61 19.20 1.22
CA SER A 158 6.57 19.69 2.21
C SER A 158 6.53 18.87 3.49
N ILE A 159 5.34 18.53 4.01
CA ILE A 159 5.21 17.67 5.20
C ILE A 159 5.88 16.31 5.00
N LEU A 160 5.70 15.69 3.83
CA LEU A 160 6.31 14.41 3.49
C LEU A 160 7.84 14.51 3.41
N LEU A 161 8.37 15.57 2.79
CA LEU A 161 9.82 15.83 2.71
C LEU A 161 10.44 16.06 4.09
N GLU A 162 9.85 16.93 4.91
CA GLU A 162 10.31 17.20 6.27
C GLU A 162 10.34 15.91 7.11
N LYS A 163 9.28 15.10 7.01
CA LYS A 163 9.24 13.83 7.73
C LYS A 163 10.31 12.86 7.22
N ALA A 164 10.59 12.85 5.92
CA ALA A 164 11.60 11.99 5.31
C ALA A 164 13.01 12.26 5.85
N GLU A 165 13.35 13.48 6.25
CA GLU A 165 14.64 13.81 6.89
C GLU A 165 14.87 12.99 8.16
N THR A 166 13.80 12.64 8.87
CA THR A 166 13.87 11.81 10.08
C THR A 166 13.73 10.33 9.77
N ASP A 167 12.76 9.96 8.94
CA ASP A 167 12.39 8.57 8.66
C ASP A 167 13.43 7.85 7.78
N ILE A 168 14.26 8.59 7.02
CA ILE A 168 15.39 8.02 6.28
C ILE A 168 16.41 7.32 7.19
N TYR A 169 16.52 7.74 8.45
CA TYR A 169 17.41 7.15 9.45
C TYR A 169 16.78 5.99 10.22
N SER A 170 15.51 5.67 9.97
CA SER A 170 14.84 4.54 10.61
C SER A 170 15.66 3.24 10.44
N PRO A 171 15.78 2.40 11.48
CA PRO A 171 16.38 1.07 11.31
C PRO A 171 15.47 0.13 10.50
N GLU A 172 14.21 0.51 10.28
CA GLU A 172 13.20 -0.37 9.71
C GLU A 172 13.13 -0.25 8.19
N ALA A 173 13.46 -1.35 7.50
CA ALA A 173 13.44 -1.45 6.05
C ALA A 173 12.16 -0.98 5.38
N PRO A 174 10.95 -1.29 5.88
CA PRO A 174 9.71 -0.76 5.32
C PRO A 174 9.67 0.77 5.26
N ILE A 175 10.21 1.46 6.27
CA ILE A 175 10.19 2.93 6.32
C ILE A 175 11.18 3.50 5.31
N TYR A 176 12.48 3.19 5.44
CA TYR A 176 13.48 3.84 4.61
C TYR A 176 13.36 3.45 3.11
N SER A 177 12.90 2.24 2.79
CA SER A 177 12.63 1.86 1.39
C SER A 177 11.46 2.61 0.78
N SER A 178 10.42 2.90 1.58
CA SER A 178 9.30 3.72 1.14
C SER A 178 9.68 5.19 1.01
N VAL A 179 10.56 5.70 1.89
CA VAL A 179 11.17 7.03 1.74
C VAL A 179 11.93 7.13 0.41
N ALA A 180 12.77 6.14 0.06
CA ALA A 180 13.47 6.13 -1.24
C ALA A 180 12.47 6.21 -2.41
N ARG A 181 11.38 5.44 -2.33
CA ARG A 181 10.31 5.48 -3.35
C ARG A 181 9.71 6.89 -3.49
N PHE A 182 9.40 7.54 -2.37
CA PHE A 182 8.87 8.90 -2.37
C PHE A 182 9.89 9.90 -2.91
N LEU A 183 11.15 9.85 -2.49
CA LEU A 183 12.20 10.75 -2.97
C LEU A 183 12.49 10.58 -4.46
N LYS A 184 12.44 9.35 -5.00
CA LYS A 184 12.49 9.12 -6.46
C LYS A 184 11.34 9.83 -7.18
N GLN A 185 10.15 9.85 -6.59
CA GLN A 185 9.03 10.60 -7.16
C GLN A 185 9.17 12.11 -6.93
N ALA A 186 9.71 12.56 -5.80
CA ALA A 186 10.01 13.96 -5.51
C ALA A 186 11.02 14.54 -6.53
N SER A 187 12.02 13.76 -6.95
CA SER A 187 12.99 14.19 -7.95
C SER A 187 12.40 14.36 -9.36
N VAL A 188 11.21 13.79 -9.62
CA VAL A 188 10.41 14.11 -10.82
C VAL A 188 9.95 15.56 -10.81
N ARG A 189 9.52 16.03 -9.64
CA ARG A 189 8.92 17.34 -9.43
C ARG A 189 9.99 18.41 -9.28
N GLU A 190 10.97 18.16 -8.40
CA GLU A 190 12.02 19.10 -8.01
C GLU A 190 13.37 18.36 -7.92
N LYS A 191 14.01 18.16 -9.08
CA LYS A 191 15.27 17.40 -9.20
C LYS A 191 16.39 17.97 -8.33
N GLU A 192 16.66 19.27 -8.46
CA GLU A 192 17.77 19.95 -7.78
C GLU A 192 17.58 19.96 -6.26
N LYS A 193 16.35 20.22 -5.81
CA LYS A 193 16.00 20.20 -4.38
C LYS A 193 16.15 18.81 -3.78
N THR A 194 15.72 17.78 -4.50
CA THR A 194 15.86 16.39 -4.05
C THR A 194 17.33 15.94 -4.03
N LEU A 195 18.15 16.38 -4.99
CA LEU A 195 19.59 16.12 -4.98
C LEU A 195 20.25 16.78 -3.77
N HIS A 196 19.97 18.06 -3.53
CA HIS A 196 20.47 18.78 -2.37
C HIS A 196 20.05 18.11 -1.04
N PHE A 197 18.80 17.63 -0.96
CA PHE A 197 18.31 16.87 0.19
C PHE A 197 19.22 15.66 0.47
N ILE A 198 19.45 14.79 -0.52
CA ILE A 198 20.22 13.54 -0.30
C ILE A 198 21.72 13.79 -0.08
N GLU A 199 22.28 14.90 -0.58
CA GLU A 199 23.68 15.30 -0.35
C GLU A 199 23.94 15.76 1.08
N ASN A 200 22.92 16.31 1.75
CA ASN A 200 23.02 16.77 3.14
C ASN A 200 22.76 15.66 4.17
N ILE A 201 22.34 14.46 3.75
CA ILE A 201 22.12 13.32 4.64
C ILE A 201 23.47 12.74 5.08
N ASP A 202 23.70 12.69 6.39
CA ASP A 202 24.84 11.97 6.97
C ASP A 202 24.68 10.44 6.80
N THR A 203 25.22 9.91 5.70
CA THR A 203 25.14 8.49 5.32
C THR A 203 25.87 7.56 6.29
N LYS A 204 26.71 8.08 7.20
CA LYS A 204 27.41 7.26 8.20
C LYS A 204 26.51 6.85 9.36
N LYS A 205 25.36 7.51 9.55
CA LYS A 205 24.45 7.24 10.67
C LYS A 205 23.68 5.92 10.55
N SER A 206 23.41 5.44 9.33
CA SER A 206 22.67 4.21 9.10
C SER A 206 22.97 3.61 7.73
N PRO A 207 23.20 2.29 7.60
CA PRO A 207 23.27 1.64 6.28
C PRO A 207 22.01 1.86 5.43
N GLY A 208 20.84 1.99 6.07
CA GLY A 208 19.57 2.26 5.40
C GLY A 208 19.57 3.61 4.69
N CYS A 209 19.99 4.69 5.37
CA CYS A 209 20.03 6.02 4.74
C CYS A 209 21.08 6.11 3.63
N ALA A 210 22.23 5.45 3.79
CA ALA A 210 23.23 5.35 2.72
C ALA A 210 22.65 4.68 1.47
N TRP A 211 21.94 3.56 1.64
CA TRP A 211 21.24 2.88 0.54
C TRP A 211 20.17 3.77 -0.11
N VAL A 212 19.36 4.48 0.68
CA VAL A 212 18.35 5.42 0.14
C VAL A 212 19.00 6.49 -0.72
N CYS A 213 20.06 7.14 -0.24
CA CYS A 213 20.73 8.21 -0.97
C CYS A 213 21.31 7.71 -2.30
N GLU A 214 21.92 6.53 -2.30
CA GLU A 214 22.45 5.93 -3.52
C GLU A 214 21.33 5.58 -4.51
N GLU A 215 20.28 4.90 -4.05
CA GLU A 215 19.13 4.55 -4.88
C GLU A 215 18.47 5.76 -5.55
N VAL A 216 18.33 6.87 -4.81
CA VAL A 216 17.75 8.12 -5.33
C VAL A 216 18.71 8.80 -6.30
N ARG A 217 20.01 8.83 -6.00
CA ARG A 217 21.05 9.38 -6.89
C ARG A 217 21.08 8.65 -8.22
N THR A 218 21.20 7.32 -8.21
CA THR A 218 21.16 6.48 -9.41
C THR A 218 19.89 6.74 -10.21
N TYR A 219 18.72 6.84 -9.55
CA TYR A 219 17.47 7.14 -10.24
C TYR A 219 17.47 8.51 -10.94
N ILE A 220 18.09 9.53 -10.34
CA ILE A 220 18.19 10.88 -10.92
C ILE A 220 19.17 10.91 -12.11
N GLU A 221 20.23 10.10 -12.07
CA GLU A 221 21.26 10.03 -13.11
C GLU A 221 20.78 9.31 -14.37
N TYR A 222 20.01 8.22 -14.22
CA TYR A 222 19.61 7.35 -15.33
C TYR A 222 18.17 7.57 -15.83
N ARG A 223 17.59 8.72 -15.50
CA ARG A 223 16.25 9.11 -15.93
C ARG A 223 16.29 10.28 -16.89
#